data_AF-A0A1G2RP16-F1
#
_entry.id   AF-A0A1G2RP16-F1
#
_cell.length_a   1.000
_cell.length_b   1.000
_cell.length_c   1.000
_cell.angle_alpha   90.00
_cell.angle_beta   90.00
_cell.angle_gamma   90.00
#
_symmetry.space_group_name_H-M   'P 1'
#
loop_
_entity.id
_entity.type
_entity.pdbx_description
1 polymer ?
#
loop_
_entity_poly.entity_id
_entity_poly.type
_entity_poly.pdbx_seq_one_letter_code
_entity_poly.pdbx_strand_id
1 'polypeptide(L)'
;MIVDTIPGIEKAKILLSAGGGKEFSKFPTNAGAHLGKIPVGRIRVQLELSPSPVFVFVVDGQKQPTLLKEIWTASGIRRVVKDMGIKQTENKIPYIGYPENHLRLVEASTSRIRMWELAIISQEGEFFFTSQQTFDVTVARRLGGRLFICSNRLHAWPQMIEFLRILLGEPIFPLKEEAEKNSPPPGTVLWWNVAQGLGAIQTPRGVARAHWSQVALGQRVFQYLREGERVFCEIKEIAQRAGARPTSFKWEAKNIKPLM
;
A
#
# COMPACT_ATOMS: atom_id res chain seq x y z
N MET A 1 0.94 -11.44 8.96
CA MET A 1 1.39 -12.60 8.16
C MET A 1 2.53 -12.16 7.27
N ILE A 2 3.66 -12.85 7.33
CA ILE A 2 4.85 -12.57 6.52
C ILE A 2 4.58 -13.16 5.12
N VAL A 3 4.52 -12.31 4.11
CA VAL A 3 4.61 -12.76 2.72
C VAL A 3 6.07 -12.53 2.30
N ASP A 4 6.93 -13.50 2.62
CA ASP A 4 8.38 -13.45 2.34
C ASP A 4 8.69 -13.40 0.83
N THR A 5 7.70 -13.67 -0.01
CA THR A 5 7.80 -13.65 -1.46
C THR A 5 6.49 -13.15 -2.07
N ILE A 6 6.54 -12.08 -2.87
CA ILE A 6 5.41 -11.72 -3.74
C ILE A 6 5.48 -12.68 -4.93
N PRO A 7 4.44 -13.51 -5.18
CA PRO A 7 4.42 -14.40 -6.33
C PRO A 7 4.77 -13.66 -7.61
N GLY A 8 5.52 -14.30 -8.50
CA GLY A 8 5.86 -13.76 -9.82
C GLY A 8 6.90 -12.64 -9.86
N ILE A 9 7.41 -12.15 -8.73
CA ILE A 9 8.56 -11.23 -8.74
C ILE A 9 9.84 -12.01 -8.43
N GLU A 10 10.77 -12.00 -9.38
CA GLU A 10 12.10 -12.60 -9.19
C GLU A 10 13.03 -11.64 -8.48
N LYS A 11 12.92 -10.35 -8.83
CA LYS A 11 13.90 -9.34 -8.42
C LYS A 11 13.34 -7.93 -8.46
N ALA A 12 13.76 -7.10 -7.53
CA ALA A 12 13.61 -5.65 -7.57
C ALA A 12 14.97 -4.96 -7.45
N LYS A 13 15.21 -3.99 -8.32
CA LYS A 13 16.37 -3.11 -8.29
C LYS A 13 15.89 -1.69 -8.05
N ILE A 14 16.45 -1.05 -7.04
CA ILE A 14 16.25 0.36 -6.76
C ILE A 14 17.51 1.08 -7.20
N LEU A 15 17.39 1.90 -8.24
CA LEU A 15 18.49 2.68 -8.80
C LEU A 15 18.31 4.14 -8.39
N LEU A 16 19.37 4.73 -7.85
CA LEU A 16 19.38 6.10 -7.35
C LEU A 16 20.04 7.01 -8.39
N SER A 17 19.54 8.25 -8.53
CA SER A 17 20.09 9.23 -9.48
C SER A 17 21.58 9.56 -9.26
N ALA A 18 22.12 9.34 -8.05
CA ALA A 18 23.51 9.59 -7.71
C ALA A 18 24.47 8.40 -7.98
N GLY A 19 24.07 7.42 -8.81
CA GLY A 19 24.95 6.33 -9.25
C GLY A 19 25.04 5.12 -8.31
N GLY A 20 24.22 5.08 -7.26
CA GLY A 20 24.08 3.92 -6.37
C GLY A 20 22.85 3.06 -6.70
N GLY A 21 22.85 1.81 -6.25
CA GLY A 21 21.68 0.94 -6.35
C GLY A 21 21.62 -0.08 -5.22
N LYS A 22 20.40 -0.45 -4.82
CA LYS A 22 20.15 -1.57 -3.92
C LYS A 22 19.29 -2.60 -4.65
N GLU A 23 19.66 -3.85 -4.47
CA GLU A 23 19.03 -4.97 -5.14
C GLU A 23 18.38 -5.89 -4.11
N PHE A 24 17.18 -6.36 -4.42
CA PHE A 24 16.35 -7.16 -3.55
C PHE A 24 15.82 -8.37 -4.30
N SER A 25 16.14 -9.56 -3.83
CA SER A 25 15.52 -10.83 -4.26
C SER A 25 14.43 -11.31 -3.30
N LYS A 26 14.40 -10.75 -2.08
CA LYS A 26 13.33 -10.92 -1.09
C LYS A 26 12.75 -9.57 -0.75
N PHE A 27 11.42 -9.49 -0.65
CA PHE A 27 10.72 -8.23 -0.44
C PHE A 27 10.52 -7.96 1.05
N PRO A 28 10.89 -6.77 1.55
CA PRO A 28 10.74 -6.45 2.97
C PRO A 28 9.26 -6.27 3.33
N THR A 29 8.74 -7.11 4.22
CA THR A 29 7.36 -7.01 4.70
C THR A 29 7.25 -5.95 5.80
N ASN A 30 6.31 -5.00 5.68
CA ASN A 30 5.82 -4.03 6.68
C ASN A 30 6.86 -3.14 7.42
N ALA A 31 7.98 -3.66 7.92
CA ALA A 31 9.08 -2.94 8.58
C ALA A 31 10.04 -2.23 7.60
N GLY A 32 9.99 -2.61 6.31
CA GLY A 32 10.75 -1.99 5.24
C GLY A 32 12.26 -2.26 5.27
N ALA A 33 12.90 -2.27 4.11
CA ALA A 33 14.35 -2.25 3.99
C ALA A 33 14.82 -0.80 4.06
N HIS A 34 15.71 -0.48 5.01
CA HIS A 34 16.28 0.86 5.14
C HIS A 34 17.20 1.17 3.95
N LEU A 35 16.85 2.23 3.23
CA LEU A 35 17.62 2.72 2.09
C LEU A 35 18.65 3.76 2.52
N GLY A 36 18.41 4.48 3.63
CA GLY A 36 19.25 5.57 4.13
C GLY A 36 18.73 6.94 3.67
N LYS A 37 19.57 7.97 3.83
CA LYS A 37 19.31 9.31 3.28
C LYS A 37 19.58 9.31 1.78
N ILE A 38 18.64 9.87 1.02
CA ILE A 38 18.76 9.99 -0.43
C ILE A 38 18.57 11.48 -0.78
N PRO A 39 19.49 12.09 -1.55
CA PRO A 39 19.37 13.50 -1.93
C PRO A 39 18.18 13.72 -2.86
N VAL A 40 17.76 14.98 -2.99
CA VAL A 40 16.75 15.42 -3.96
C VAL A 40 17.18 14.99 -5.37
N GLY A 41 16.23 14.49 -6.16
CA GLY A 41 16.53 13.88 -7.46
C GLY A 41 15.46 12.90 -7.90
N ARG A 42 15.88 11.78 -8.49
CA ARG A 42 14.98 10.72 -8.97
C ARG A 42 15.42 9.35 -8.46
N ILE A 43 14.44 8.53 -8.12
CA ILE A 43 14.62 7.10 -7.87
C ILE A 43 13.94 6.34 -8.98
N ARG A 44 14.60 5.30 -9.47
CA ARG A 44 14.04 4.34 -10.41
C ARG A 44 13.84 3.01 -9.70
N VAL A 45 12.60 2.55 -9.65
CA VAL A 45 12.26 1.19 -9.24
C VAL A 45 12.12 0.34 -10.49
N GLN A 46 12.96 -0.69 -10.62
CA GLN A 46 12.90 -1.68 -11.68
C GLN A 46 12.50 -3.03 -11.07
N LEU A 47 11.44 -3.63 -11.59
CA LEU A 47 11.00 -4.97 -11.24
C LEU A 47 11.31 -5.92 -12.40
N GLU A 48 11.83 -7.09 -12.08
CA GLU A 48 11.98 -8.23 -12.98
C GLU A 48 11.00 -9.31 -12.50
N LEU A 49 10.07 -9.66 -13.38
CA LEU A 49 8.95 -10.55 -13.11
C LEU A 49 9.13 -11.82 -13.93
N SER A 50 8.84 -12.96 -13.30
CA SER A 50 8.75 -14.22 -14.02
C SER A 50 7.51 -14.24 -14.94
N PRO A 51 7.45 -15.17 -15.90
CA PRO A 51 6.23 -15.49 -16.63
C PRO A 51 5.17 -16.00 -15.64
N SER A 52 4.29 -15.10 -15.19
CA SER A 52 3.32 -15.31 -14.11
C SER A 52 2.12 -14.38 -14.34
N PRO A 53 0.89 -14.70 -13.89
CA PRO A 53 -0.28 -13.81 -14.03
C PRO A 53 -0.24 -12.62 -13.04
N VAL A 54 0.96 -12.08 -12.83
CA VAL A 54 1.21 -10.92 -11.98
C VAL A 54 1.41 -9.72 -12.89
N PHE A 55 0.59 -8.70 -12.67
CA PHE A 55 0.58 -7.48 -13.44
C PHE A 55 0.90 -6.30 -12.56
N VAL A 56 1.67 -5.35 -13.09
CA VAL A 56 2.03 -4.13 -12.38
C VAL A 56 1.18 -2.98 -12.89
N PHE A 57 0.57 -2.24 -11.98
CA PHE A 57 -0.29 -1.12 -12.31
C PHE A 57 -0.10 0.05 -11.35
N VAL A 58 -0.58 1.21 -11.77
CA VAL A 58 -0.70 2.42 -10.93
C VAL A 58 -2.16 2.82 -10.84
N VAL A 59 -2.50 3.58 -9.82
CA VAL A 59 -3.84 4.14 -9.62
C VAL A 59 -3.74 5.65 -9.65
N ASP A 60 -4.53 6.28 -10.51
CA ASP A 60 -4.54 7.74 -10.63
C ASP A 60 -5.41 8.43 -9.56
N GLY A 61 -5.50 9.76 -9.64
CA GLY A 61 -6.32 10.55 -8.72
C GLY A 61 -7.83 10.26 -8.79
N GLN A 62 -8.31 9.64 -9.87
CA GLN A 62 -9.70 9.25 -10.08
C GLN A 62 -9.97 7.78 -9.73
N LYS A 63 -9.00 7.12 -9.08
CA LYS A 63 -9.02 5.70 -8.72
C LYS A 63 -8.99 4.76 -9.93
N GLN A 64 -8.59 5.22 -11.11
CA GLN A 64 -8.49 4.37 -12.29
C GLN A 64 -7.19 3.56 -12.26
N PRO A 65 -7.24 2.22 -12.33
CA PRO A 65 -6.05 1.38 -12.48
C PRO A 65 -5.57 1.38 -13.94
N THR A 66 -4.25 1.52 -14.14
CA THR A 66 -3.61 1.46 -15.45
C THR A 66 -2.34 0.61 -15.38
N LEU A 67 -2.22 -0.38 -16.28
CA LEU A 67 -1.02 -1.21 -16.39
C LEU A 67 0.21 -0.35 -16.71
N LEU A 68 1.32 -0.65 -16.04
CA LEU A 68 2.61 -0.11 -16.45
C LEU A 68 3.14 -0.90 -17.65
N LYS A 69 3.82 -0.20 -18.56
CA LYS A 69 4.44 -0.81 -19.72
C LYS A 69 5.50 -1.84 -19.29
N GLU A 70 5.40 -3.03 -19.86
CA GLU A 70 6.36 -4.11 -19.69
C GLU A 70 7.38 -4.12 -20.85
N ILE A 71 8.63 -4.39 -20.53
CA ILE A 71 9.73 -4.60 -21.49
C ILE A 71 10.15 -6.05 -21.36
N TRP A 72 10.03 -6.81 -22.43
CA TRP A 72 10.44 -8.22 -22.46
C TRP A 72 11.94 -8.34 -22.72
N THR A 73 12.64 -9.10 -21.88
CA THR A 73 14.03 -9.47 -22.15
C THR A 73 14.09 -10.67 -23.10
N ALA A 74 15.23 -10.88 -23.74
CA ALA A 74 15.46 -12.06 -24.58
C ALA A 74 15.30 -13.39 -23.82
N SER A 75 15.47 -13.38 -22.49
CA SER A 75 15.27 -14.52 -21.60
C SER A 75 13.80 -14.74 -21.17
N GLY A 76 12.85 -13.97 -21.71
CA GLY A 76 11.43 -14.07 -21.37
C GLY A 76 11.04 -13.44 -20.02
N ILE A 77 11.96 -12.72 -19.37
CA ILE A 77 11.68 -11.98 -18.13
C ILE A 77 10.98 -10.68 -18.50
N ARG A 78 9.91 -10.36 -17.77
CA ARG A 78 9.18 -9.09 -17.93
C ARG A 78 9.78 -8.06 -17.01
N ARG A 79 10.19 -6.93 -17.57
CA ARG A 79 10.74 -5.79 -16.83
C ARG A 79 9.73 -4.65 -16.76
N VAL A 80 9.46 -4.17 -15.56
CA VAL A 80 8.66 -2.96 -15.32
C VAL A 80 9.52 -1.91 -14.66
N VAL A 81 9.40 -0.66 -15.12
CA VAL A 81 10.16 0.47 -14.58
C VAL A 81 9.21 1.56 -14.13
N LYS A 82 9.45 2.11 -12.95
CA LYS A 82 8.79 3.31 -12.45
C LYS A 82 9.81 4.30 -11.91
N ASP A 83 9.79 5.50 -12.47
CA ASP A 83 10.56 6.64 -11.95
C ASP A 83 9.72 7.42 -10.94
N MET A 84 10.36 7.83 -9.85
CA MET A 84 9.75 8.57 -8.73
C MET A 84 10.60 9.81 -8.43
N GLY A 85 9.97 10.98 -8.35
CA GLY A 85 10.66 12.22 -8.02
C GLY A 85 10.81 12.42 -6.52
N ILE A 86 12.03 12.62 -6.03
CA ILE A 86 12.28 13.06 -4.66
C ILE A 86 12.10 14.57 -4.63
N LYS A 87 11.12 15.01 -3.85
CA LYS A 87 10.81 16.41 -3.54
C LYS A 87 11.42 16.78 -2.19
N GLN A 88 11.32 18.04 -1.83
CA GLN A 88 11.81 18.55 -0.56
C GLN A 88 10.70 19.33 0.15
N THR A 89 10.58 19.15 1.47
CA THR A 89 9.69 19.98 2.29
C THR A 89 10.29 21.37 2.49
N GLU A 90 9.50 22.31 3.04
CA GLU A 90 9.98 23.64 3.42
C GLU A 90 11.18 23.59 4.38
N ASN A 91 11.18 22.62 5.29
CA ASN A 91 12.28 22.36 6.25
C ASN A 91 13.46 21.61 5.61
N LYS A 92 13.56 21.59 4.29
CA LYS A 92 14.64 20.93 3.55
C LYS A 92 14.72 19.40 3.72
N ILE A 93 13.65 18.75 4.17
CA ILE A 93 13.61 17.29 4.34
C ILE A 93 13.19 16.61 3.02
N PRO A 94 14.01 15.71 2.44
CA PRO A 94 13.65 15.00 1.22
C PRO A 94 12.55 13.94 1.42
N TYR A 95 11.62 13.84 0.47
CA TYR A 95 10.53 12.87 0.51
C TYR A 95 9.99 12.55 -0.89
N ILE A 96 9.24 11.45 -1.03
CA ILE A 96 8.41 11.18 -2.22
C ILE A 96 6.96 11.17 -1.76
N GLY A 97 6.14 12.03 -2.36
CA GLY A 97 4.74 12.16 -1.97
C GLY A 97 3.84 11.06 -2.55
N TYR A 98 2.85 10.63 -1.78
CA TYR A 98 1.74 9.84 -2.31
C TYR A 98 0.90 10.68 -3.29
N PRO A 99 0.44 10.14 -4.44
CA PRO A 99 0.49 8.74 -4.86
C PRO A 99 1.70 8.33 -5.71
N GLU A 100 2.68 9.21 -5.93
CA GLU A 100 3.81 8.95 -6.82
C GLU A 100 4.78 7.88 -6.26
N ASN A 101 4.77 7.69 -4.94
CA ASN A 101 5.74 6.92 -4.18
C ASN A 101 5.58 5.39 -4.22
N HIS A 102 4.60 4.87 -4.96
CA HIS A 102 4.31 3.44 -4.98
C HIS A 102 3.90 2.94 -6.36
N LEU A 103 3.95 1.63 -6.50
CA LEU A 103 3.31 0.85 -7.57
C LEU A 103 2.52 -0.29 -6.93
N ARG A 104 1.56 -0.85 -7.67
CA ARG A 104 0.79 -2.00 -7.21
C ARG A 104 1.01 -3.19 -8.11
N LEU A 105 0.96 -4.36 -7.51
CA LEU A 105 0.91 -5.62 -8.20
C LEU A 105 -0.43 -6.28 -7.97
N VAL A 106 -0.96 -6.92 -9.00
CA VAL A 106 -2.11 -7.80 -8.88
C VAL A 106 -1.74 -9.18 -9.41
N GLU A 107 -1.94 -10.19 -8.59
CA GLU A 107 -2.07 -11.57 -9.06
C GLU A 107 -3.58 -11.85 -9.15
N ALA A 108 -4.06 -12.07 -10.36
CA ALA A 108 -5.48 -12.33 -10.60
C ALA A 108 -5.64 -13.68 -11.28
N SER A 109 -6.46 -14.53 -10.67
CA SER A 109 -6.97 -15.75 -11.28
C SER A 109 -8.48 -15.84 -11.10
N THR A 110 -9.10 -16.85 -11.73
CA THR A 110 -10.51 -17.15 -11.54
C THR A 110 -10.84 -17.79 -10.17
N SER A 111 -9.83 -18.02 -9.32
CA SER A 111 -10.01 -18.59 -7.97
C SER A 111 -9.63 -17.62 -6.85
N ARG A 112 -8.67 -16.71 -7.07
CA ARG A 112 -8.18 -15.80 -6.03
C ARG A 112 -7.63 -14.53 -6.66
N ILE A 113 -7.78 -13.41 -5.95
CA ILE A 113 -7.20 -12.13 -6.33
C ILE A 113 -6.39 -11.61 -5.15
N ARG A 114 -5.11 -11.32 -5.39
CA ARG A 114 -4.20 -10.74 -4.40
C ARG A 114 -3.57 -9.47 -4.95
N MET A 115 -3.46 -8.45 -4.11
CA MET A 115 -2.78 -7.21 -4.48
C MET A 115 -1.74 -6.81 -3.44
N TRP A 116 -0.60 -6.37 -3.93
CA TRP A 116 0.49 -5.83 -3.12
C TRP A 116 0.78 -4.40 -3.53
N GLU A 117 1.19 -3.60 -2.56
CA GLU A 117 1.71 -2.26 -2.75
C GLU A 117 3.20 -2.28 -2.42
N LEU A 118 4.03 -1.89 -3.40
CA LEU A 118 5.45 -1.66 -3.22
C LEU A 118 5.70 -0.16 -3.19
N ALA A 119 6.30 0.34 -2.11
CA ALA A 119 6.45 1.77 -1.90
C ALA A 119 7.85 2.16 -1.43
N ILE A 120 8.30 3.32 -1.92
CA ILE A 120 9.44 4.05 -1.39
C ILE A 120 8.90 5.16 -0.51
N ILE A 121 9.16 5.08 0.78
CA ILE A 121 8.59 6.01 1.77
C ILE A 121 9.72 6.74 2.49
N SER A 122 9.45 7.96 2.94
CA SER A 122 10.37 8.77 3.73
C SER A 122 9.74 9.10 5.07
N GLN A 123 10.49 8.89 6.15
CA GLN A 123 10.15 9.34 7.50
C GLN A 123 11.33 10.16 8.03
N GLU A 124 11.10 11.43 8.32
CA GLU A 124 12.15 12.37 8.75
C GLU A 124 13.39 12.39 7.83
N GLY A 125 13.21 12.17 6.51
CA GLY A 125 14.28 12.19 5.52
C GLY A 125 15.02 10.86 5.34
N GLU A 126 14.71 9.85 6.15
CA GLU A 126 15.19 8.48 5.97
C GLU A 126 14.26 7.71 5.04
N PHE A 127 14.83 7.05 4.03
CA PHE A 127 14.07 6.31 3.03
C PHE A 127 13.99 4.83 3.34
N PHE A 128 12.84 4.23 3.03
CA PHE A 128 12.58 2.80 3.20
C PHE A 128 11.91 2.26 1.95
N PHE A 129 12.26 1.03 1.58
CA PHE A 129 11.52 0.24 0.60
C PHE A 129 10.60 -0.72 1.34
N THR A 130 9.31 -0.73 1.01
CA THR A 130 8.31 -1.54 1.70
C THR A 130 7.48 -2.35 0.73
N SER A 131 7.01 -3.51 1.20
CA SER A 131 5.91 -4.25 0.61
C SER A 131 4.78 -4.42 1.61
N GLN A 132 3.54 -4.29 1.12
CA GLN A 132 2.34 -4.56 1.89
C GLN A 132 1.32 -5.29 1.01
N GLN A 133 0.85 -6.46 1.45
CA GLN A 133 -0.35 -7.06 0.84
C GLN A 133 -1.55 -6.23 1.28
N THR A 134 -2.21 -5.57 0.33
CA THR A 134 -3.33 -4.69 0.62
C THR A 134 -4.67 -5.34 0.29
N PHE A 135 -4.70 -6.41 -0.48
CA PHE A 135 -5.92 -7.07 -0.88
C PHE A 135 -5.69 -8.57 -1.04
N ASP A 136 -6.64 -9.37 -0.57
CA ASP A 136 -6.62 -10.82 -0.70
C ASP A 136 -8.04 -11.35 -0.59
N VAL A 137 -8.56 -11.94 -1.67
CA VAL A 137 -9.92 -12.47 -1.69
C VAL A 137 -9.98 -13.72 -2.55
N THR A 138 -10.73 -14.70 -2.06
CA THR A 138 -11.08 -15.91 -2.82
C THR A 138 -12.38 -15.67 -3.59
N VAL A 139 -12.45 -16.15 -4.83
CA VAL A 139 -13.70 -16.13 -5.60
C VAL A 139 -14.68 -17.08 -4.93
N ALA A 140 -15.79 -16.54 -4.44
CA ALA A 140 -16.78 -17.28 -3.66
C ALA A 140 -17.56 -18.28 -4.53
N ARG A 141 -17.86 -17.89 -5.78
CA ARG A 141 -18.58 -18.75 -6.74
C ARG A 141 -18.22 -18.37 -8.16
N ARG A 142 -18.18 -19.37 -9.05
CA ARG A 142 -18.11 -19.20 -10.50
C ARG A 142 -19.32 -19.88 -11.15
N LEU A 143 -20.10 -19.15 -11.94
CA LEU A 143 -21.32 -19.66 -12.58
C LEU A 143 -21.46 -19.06 -13.98
N GLY A 144 -21.51 -19.89 -15.01
CA GLY A 144 -21.71 -19.44 -16.40
C GLY A 144 -20.67 -18.41 -16.86
N GLY A 145 -19.39 -18.59 -16.49
CA GLY A 145 -18.30 -17.66 -16.83
C GLY A 145 -18.36 -16.31 -16.08
N ARG A 146 -19.07 -16.25 -14.94
CA ARG A 146 -19.14 -15.06 -14.07
C ARG A 146 -18.50 -15.38 -12.73
N LEU A 147 -17.73 -14.43 -12.21
CA LEU A 147 -17.04 -14.52 -10.92
C LEU A 147 -17.79 -13.71 -9.86
N PHE A 148 -18.13 -14.35 -8.74
CA PHE A 148 -18.77 -13.72 -7.60
C PHE A 148 -17.75 -13.62 -6.45
N ILE A 149 -17.52 -12.41 -5.97
CA ILE A 149 -16.45 -12.12 -5.01
C ILE A 149 -17.02 -11.37 -3.82
N CYS A 150 -16.98 -11.96 -2.63
CA CYS A 150 -17.37 -11.25 -1.41
C CYS A 150 -16.26 -10.26 -1.05
N SER A 151 -16.49 -8.96 -1.24
CA SER A 151 -15.54 -7.92 -0.84
C SER A 151 -16.18 -6.54 -0.84
N ASN A 152 -16.32 -5.95 0.35
CA ASN A 152 -16.79 -4.57 0.48
C ASN A 152 -15.85 -3.56 -0.22
N ARG A 153 -14.55 -3.85 -0.27
CA ARG A 153 -13.57 -2.99 -0.92
C ARG A 153 -13.70 -2.98 -2.44
N LEU A 154 -13.90 -4.14 -3.07
CA LEU A 154 -14.16 -4.19 -4.52
C LEU A 154 -15.52 -3.59 -4.85
N HIS A 155 -16.55 -3.87 -4.03
CA HIS A 155 -17.87 -3.25 -4.19
C HIS A 155 -17.78 -1.71 -4.21
N ALA A 156 -16.90 -1.12 -3.40
CA ALA A 156 -16.69 0.33 -3.34
C ALA A 156 -15.72 0.87 -4.41
N TRP A 157 -15.21 0.04 -5.33
CA TRP A 157 -14.22 0.42 -6.34
C TRP A 157 -14.57 -0.07 -7.76
N PRO A 158 -15.56 0.54 -8.42
CA PRO A 158 -16.04 0.11 -9.73
C PRO A 158 -14.96 0.02 -10.82
N GLN A 159 -14.03 0.98 -10.85
CA GLN A 159 -12.92 1.00 -11.81
C GLN A 159 -12.01 -0.23 -11.67
N MET A 160 -11.84 -0.75 -10.46
CA MET A 160 -11.06 -1.95 -10.21
C MET A 160 -11.80 -3.21 -10.66
N ILE A 161 -13.13 -3.27 -10.51
CA ILE A 161 -13.94 -4.37 -11.03
C ILE A 161 -13.75 -4.47 -12.54
N GLU A 162 -13.86 -3.34 -13.23
CA GLU A 162 -13.71 -3.27 -14.69
C GLU A 162 -12.29 -3.65 -15.13
N PHE A 163 -11.28 -3.14 -14.43
CA PHE A 163 -9.89 -3.50 -14.68
C PHE A 163 -9.65 -5.02 -14.55
N LEU A 164 -10.15 -5.64 -13.47
CA LEU A 164 -10.03 -7.07 -13.25
C LEU A 164 -10.84 -7.89 -14.27
N ARG A 165 -12.01 -7.40 -14.70
CA ARG A 165 -12.81 -8.01 -15.77
C ARG A 165 -12.01 -8.11 -17.06
N ILE A 166 -11.30 -7.05 -17.44
CA ILE A 166 -10.44 -7.02 -18.62
C ILE A 166 -9.28 -8.02 -18.48
N LEU A 167 -8.63 -8.05 -17.31
CA LEU A 167 -7.51 -8.96 -17.07
C LEU A 167 -7.92 -10.44 -17.07
N LEU A 168 -9.08 -10.77 -16.51
CA LEU A 168 -9.54 -12.14 -16.34
C LEU A 168 -10.40 -12.64 -17.53
N GLY A 169 -10.92 -11.73 -18.35
CA GLY A 169 -11.85 -12.08 -19.44
C GLY A 169 -13.24 -12.52 -18.98
N GLU A 170 -13.55 -12.39 -17.68
CA GLU A 170 -14.84 -12.79 -17.09
C GLU A 170 -15.49 -11.63 -16.33
N PRO A 171 -16.82 -11.45 -16.43
CA PRO A 171 -17.57 -10.52 -15.58
C PRO A 171 -17.38 -10.81 -14.09
N ILE A 172 -17.17 -9.74 -13.31
CA ILE A 172 -16.98 -9.80 -11.86
C ILE A 172 -18.16 -9.11 -11.17
N PHE A 173 -18.75 -9.81 -10.21
CA PHE A 173 -19.85 -9.34 -9.38
C PHE A 173 -19.39 -9.30 -7.92
N PRO A 174 -19.04 -8.13 -7.39
CA PRO A 174 -18.72 -8.03 -5.97
C PRO A 174 -20.01 -8.15 -5.14
N LEU A 175 -19.99 -9.08 -4.20
CA LEU A 175 -21.01 -9.21 -3.18
C LEU A 175 -20.57 -8.40 -1.96
N LYS A 176 -21.52 -7.74 -1.30
CA LYS A 176 -21.24 -7.11 0.00
C LYS A 176 -20.96 -8.20 1.02
N GLU A 177 -19.89 -8.02 1.78
CA GLU A 177 -19.69 -8.82 2.98
C GLU A 177 -20.58 -8.23 4.07
N GLU A 178 -21.30 -9.11 4.77
CA GLU A 178 -21.96 -8.70 6.00
C GLU A 178 -20.88 -8.16 6.95
N ALA A 179 -21.08 -6.95 7.46
CA ALA A 179 -20.17 -6.38 8.44
C ALA A 179 -20.14 -7.31 9.65
N GLU A 180 -18.95 -7.68 10.12
CA GLU A 180 -18.82 -8.32 11.43
C GLU A 180 -19.54 -7.45 12.45
N LYS A 181 -20.57 -8.01 13.10
CA LYS A 181 -21.44 -7.27 14.02
C LYS A 181 -20.68 -6.73 15.25
N ASN A 182 -19.47 -7.22 15.49
CA ASN A 182 -18.65 -6.83 16.62
C ASN A 182 -17.64 -5.77 16.19
N SER A 183 -17.87 -4.52 16.61
CA SER A 183 -16.83 -3.50 16.51
C SER A 183 -15.62 -3.92 17.36
N PRO A 184 -14.39 -3.85 16.82
CA PRO A 184 -13.21 -4.14 17.60
C PRO A 184 -13.14 -3.28 18.88
N PRO A 185 -12.50 -3.76 19.95
CA PRO A 185 -12.42 -2.97 21.17
C PRO A 185 -11.66 -1.66 20.94
N PRO A 186 -11.95 -0.58 21.69
CA PRO A 186 -11.19 0.68 21.60
C PRO A 186 -9.68 0.48 21.78
N GLY A 187 -8.88 1.21 21.03
CA GLY A 187 -7.42 1.04 20.92
C GLY A 187 -6.98 0.02 19.87
N THR A 188 -7.89 -0.54 19.06
CA THR A 188 -7.53 -1.49 17.99
C THR A 188 -7.24 -0.74 16.69
N VAL A 189 -6.11 -1.03 16.05
CA VAL A 189 -5.80 -0.56 14.70
C VAL A 189 -6.69 -1.30 13.70
N LEU A 190 -7.56 -0.56 13.01
CA LEU A 190 -8.53 -1.10 12.05
C LEU A 190 -7.90 -1.38 10.69
N TRP A 191 -6.98 -0.51 10.26
CA TRP A 191 -6.20 -0.69 9.04
C TRP A 191 -5.02 0.27 9.04
N TRP A 192 -3.99 -0.08 8.28
CA TRP A 192 -2.83 0.78 8.03
C TRP A 192 -2.43 0.68 6.55
N ASN A 193 -2.14 1.81 5.91
CA ASN A 193 -1.56 1.86 4.58
C ASN A 193 -0.12 2.39 4.70
N VAL A 194 0.84 1.52 4.39
CA VAL A 194 2.27 1.82 4.55
C VAL A 194 2.72 2.91 3.58
N ALA A 195 2.26 2.90 2.32
CA ALA A 195 2.65 3.89 1.32
C ALA A 195 2.20 5.32 1.68
N GLN A 196 1.05 5.46 2.33
CA GLN A 196 0.51 6.74 2.80
C GLN A 196 1.03 7.12 4.20
N GLY A 197 1.57 6.16 4.96
CA GLY A 197 1.92 6.37 6.36
C GLY A 197 0.71 6.76 7.23
N LEU A 198 -0.47 6.23 6.87
CA LEU A 198 -1.76 6.56 7.47
C LEU A 198 -2.55 5.30 7.79
N GLY A 199 -3.38 5.39 8.83
CA GLY A 199 -4.27 4.32 9.24
C GLY A 199 -5.50 4.82 9.97
N ALA A 200 -6.26 3.88 10.50
CA ALA A 200 -7.40 4.15 11.35
C ALA A 200 -7.33 3.31 12.64
N ILE A 201 -7.73 3.91 13.75
CA ILE A 201 -7.81 3.27 15.06
C ILE A 201 -9.26 3.38 15.56
N GLN A 202 -9.80 2.27 16.06
CA GLN A 202 -11.08 2.26 16.76
C GLN A 202 -10.91 2.90 18.14
N THR A 203 -11.75 3.87 18.49
CA THR A 203 -11.69 4.58 19.77
C THR A 203 -13.07 4.65 20.44
N PRO A 204 -13.18 5.06 21.71
CA PRO A 204 -14.48 5.27 22.35
C PRO A 204 -15.31 6.39 21.68
N ARG A 205 -14.67 7.30 20.93
CA ARG A 205 -15.33 8.39 20.18
C ARG A 205 -15.65 8.02 18.73
N GLY A 206 -15.46 6.77 18.35
CA GLY A 206 -15.55 6.28 16.97
C GLY A 206 -14.17 6.12 16.33
N VAL A 207 -14.12 6.17 15.00
CA VAL A 207 -12.88 5.91 14.25
C VAL A 207 -12.02 7.18 14.17
N ALA A 208 -10.76 7.07 14.58
CA ALA A 208 -9.76 8.15 14.49
C ALA A 208 -8.69 7.86 13.44
N ARG A 209 -8.27 8.90 12.72
CA ARG A 209 -7.12 8.85 11.80
C ARG A 209 -5.82 8.73 12.58
N ALA A 210 -4.94 7.83 12.16
CA ALA A 210 -3.58 7.72 12.67
C ALA A 210 -2.58 8.09 11.57
N HIS A 211 -1.49 8.77 11.93
CA HIS A 211 -0.39 9.12 11.03
C HIS A 211 0.93 8.70 11.63
N TRP A 212 1.89 8.28 10.80
CA TRP A 212 3.16 7.72 11.26
C TRP A 212 3.94 8.67 12.19
N SER A 213 3.86 9.98 11.99
CA SER A 213 4.55 10.96 12.84
C SER A 213 4.00 11.04 14.26
N GLN A 214 2.84 10.42 14.52
CA GLN A 214 2.24 10.32 15.85
C GLN A 214 2.56 8.99 16.53
N VAL A 215 3.24 8.08 15.84
CA VAL A 215 3.56 6.74 16.29
C VAL A 215 4.93 6.76 16.96
N ALA A 216 4.96 6.48 18.27
CA ALA A 216 6.16 6.45 19.08
C ALA A 216 6.38 5.03 19.64
N LEU A 217 6.64 4.06 18.78
CA LEU A 217 6.82 2.65 19.17
C LEU A 217 8.25 2.32 19.63
N GLY A 218 8.93 3.30 20.25
CA GLY A 218 10.30 3.12 20.76
C GLY A 218 11.33 2.82 19.66
N GLN A 219 11.98 1.66 19.74
CA GLN A 219 13.20 1.27 18.99
C GLN A 219 13.03 1.03 17.48
N ARG A 220 11.82 1.16 16.91
CA ARG A 220 11.62 0.92 15.47
C ARG A 220 12.21 2.08 14.66
N VAL A 221 13.13 1.77 13.73
CA VAL A 221 13.65 2.75 12.77
C VAL A 221 12.55 3.23 11.81
N PHE A 222 11.62 2.34 11.48
CA PHE A 222 10.46 2.63 10.64
C PHE A 222 9.15 2.57 11.45
N GLN A 223 8.42 3.68 11.51
CA GLN A 223 7.19 3.82 12.29
C GLN A 223 5.95 3.41 11.48
N TYR A 224 5.24 2.39 11.94
CA TYR A 224 4.00 1.92 11.35
C TYR A 224 3.16 1.15 12.37
N LEU A 225 1.88 0.97 12.08
CA LEU A 225 0.96 0.16 12.86
C LEU A 225 0.56 -1.08 12.08
N ARG A 226 0.30 -2.19 12.78
CA ARG A 226 -0.27 -3.41 12.21
C ARG A 226 -1.76 -3.44 12.45
N GLU A 227 -2.52 -3.91 11.46
CA GLU A 227 -3.94 -4.20 11.65
C GLU A 227 -4.14 -5.21 12.81
N GLY A 228 -5.13 -4.94 13.67
CA GLY A 228 -5.37 -5.67 14.90
C GLY A 228 -4.46 -5.33 16.08
N GLU A 229 -3.40 -4.54 15.87
CA GLU A 229 -2.50 -4.12 16.96
C GLU A 229 -3.26 -3.27 17.99
N ARG A 230 -2.94 -3.49 19.27
CA ARG A 230 -3.52 -2.78 20.42
C ARG A 230 -2.60 -1.64 20.82
N VAL A 231 -3.15 -0.43 20.86
CA VAL A 231 -2.40 0.80 21.14
C VAL A 231 -3.13 1.71 22.10
N PHE A 232 -2.37 2.49 22.84
CA PHE A 232 -2.85 3.67 23.54
C PHE A 232 -2.69 4.90 22.64
N CYS A 233 -3.66 5.82 22.66
CA CYS A 233 -3.55 7.11 21.97
C CYS A 233 -4.42 8.18 22.64
N GLU A 234 -4.02 9.43 22.46
CA GLU A 234 -4.86 10.58 22.75
C GLU A 234 -5.74 10.89 21.53
N ILE A 235 -7.00 11.28 21.76
CA ILE A 235 -7.95 11.59 20.69
C ILE A 235 -8.16 13.09 20.66
N LYS A 236 -7.88 13.71 19.51
CA LYS A 236 -8.14 15.14 19.27
C LYS A 236 -9.06 15.31 18.06
N GLU A 237 -9.88 16.35 18.09
CA GLU A 237 -10.69 16.73 16.93
C GLU A 237 -9.80 17.30 15.83
N ILE A 238 -10.09 16.95 14.58
CA ILE A 238 -9.37 17.50 13.43
C ILE A 238 -9.89 18.92 13.18
N ALA A 239 -9.08 19.92 13.52
CA ALA A 239 -9.36 21.30 13.15
C ALA A 239 -9.34 21.43 11.62
N GLN A 240 -10.49 21.74 11.02
CA GLN A 240 -10.57 22.02 9.59
C GLN A 240 -9.83 23.34 9.31
N ARG A 241 -8.68 23.26 8.62
CA ARG A 241 -7.93 24.43 8.17
C ARG A 241 -8.21 24.68 6.70
N ALA A 242 -8.33 25.96 6.32
CA ALA A 242 -8.41 26.35 4.92
C ALA A 242 -7.19 25.83 4.15
N GLY A 243 -7.42 25.16 3.00
CA GLY A 243 -6.36 24.57 2.17
C GLY A 243 -5.83 23.20 2.62
N ALA A 244 -6.26 22.66 3.76
CA ALA A 244 -5.92 21.30 4.14
C ALA A 244 -6.61 20.27 3.22
N ARG A 245 -5.94 19.14 2.95
CA ARG A 245 -6.53 18.06 2.17
C ARG A 245 -7.80 17.54 2.88
N PRO A 246 -8.96 17.50 2.21
CA PRO A 246 -10.21 17.07 2.81
C PRO A 246 -10.08 15.64 3.33
N THR A 247 -10.64 15.39 4.51
CA THR A 247 -10.65 14.09 5.17
C THR A 247 -12.02 13.81 5.75
N SER A 248 -12.48 12.57 5.66
CA SER A 248 -13.74 12.12 6.26
C SER A 248 -13.61 11.84 7.77
N PHE A 249 -12.39 11.80 8.29
CA PHE A 249 -12.15 11.61 9.71
C PHE A 249 -12.50 12.86 10.50
N LYS A 250 -13.26 12.68 11.59
CA LYS A 250 -13.53 13.74 12.58
C LYS A 250 -12.44 13.80 13.67
N TRP A 251 -11.82 12.66 13.95
CA TRP A 251 -10.87 12.51 15.04
C TRP A 251 -9.48 12.13 14.52
N GLU A 252 -8.44 12.58 15.22
CA GLU A 252 -7.05 12.21 15.01
C GLU A 252 -6.48 11.59 16.29
N ALA A 253 -5.79 10.45 16.12
CA ALA A 253 -5.03 9.80 17.16
C ALA A 253 -3.64 10.43 17.25
N LYS A 254 -3.28 10.90 18.45
CA LYS A 254 -2.00 11.53 18.79
C LYS A 254 -1.26 10.68 19.83
N ASN A 255 0.06 10.84 19.91
CA ASN A 255 0.91 10.17 20.90
C ASN A 255 0.66 8.65 20.99
N ILE A 256 0.61 7.98 19.83
CA ILE A 256 0.27 6.57 19.71
C ILE A 256 1.44 5.73 20.23
N LYS A 257 1.16 4.85 21.19
CA LYS A 257 2.13 3.99 21.87
C LYS A 257 1.60 2.55 21.99
N PRO A 258 2.48 1.54 22.15
CA PRO A 258 2.02 0.17 22.40
C PRO A 258 1.17 0.11 23.67
N LEU A 259 0.12 -0.70 23.66
CA LEU A 259 -0.57 -1.06 24.90
C LEU A 259 0.32 -2.09 25.62
N MET A 260 0.86 -1.73 26.80
CA MET A 260 1.61 -2.67 27.66
C MET A 260 0.72 -3.81 28.15
#